data_AF-A0A2H0NZJ4-F1
#
_entry.id   AF-A0A2H0NZJ4-F1
#
_cell.length_a   1.000
_cell.length_b   1.000
_cell.length_c   1.000
_cell.angle_alpha   90.00
_cell.angle_beta   90.00
_cell.angle_gamma   90.00
#
_symmetry.space_group_name_H-M   'P 1'
#
loop_
_entity.id
_entity.type
_entity.pdbx_description
1 polymer ?
#
loop_
_entity_poly.entity_id
_entity_poly.type
_entity_poly.pdbx_seq_one_letter_code
_entity_poly.pdbx_strand_id
1 'polypeptide(L)'
;MKPSYSLFIALSLALPLRAQVVRVPAGAVAAASPAAALGSLLTATLPAMPALLQSAPLPAPALLDQSKVQALILRAQALPVVAAPLPAMSAAQPLQVLEAVNSTLRDFSPEHIRDMPDDELQALASVIMDAAAGREAKADLTAVSALSAANLARVERLRGAVSETLHNPGHTESHGDMITSRGVPETVKRIDAKGTVFRHYTTREGLEGILKDKSLRNGFMPYVELARSLYTKTYRDLTGVFLTLPKVAGDRVGVPAKDFDRYVDLRVPKGLPVLEIEKGAIFLVPMPARTRGWVADLYRKWVKGEGLKPTYKGSVEQVETDGGVGPALAMPIEIVGHGRVGR
;
A
#
# COMPACT_ATOMS: atom_id res chain seq x y z
N MET A 1 -40.61 73.27 19.07
CA MET A 1 -39.98 74.08 20.14
C MET A 1 -39.93 73.25 21.42
N LYS A 2 -38.73 73.21 22.03
CA LYS A 2 -38.37 72.69 23.35
C LYS A 2 -38.33 71.15 23.58
N PRO A 3 -37.40 70.68 24.44
CA PRO A 3 -36.56 69.51 24.17
C PRO A 3 -36.55 68.49 25.34
N SER A 4 -35.57 67.56 25.33
CA SER A 4 -35.11 66.63 26.39
C SER A 4 -35.65 65.20 26.25
N TYR A 5 -34.90 64.10 26.42
CA TYR A 5 -33.71 63.85 27.23
C TYR A 5 -32.72 62.87 26.58
N SER A 6 -31.47 63.07 26.94
CA SER A 6 -30.29 62.22 26.73
C SER A 6 -30.48 60.78 27.23
N LEU A 7 -29.98 59.81 26.46
CA LEU A 7 -29.49 58.55 27.04
C LEU A 7 -28.18 58.16 26.35
N PHE A 8 -27.08 58.47 27.04
CA PHE A 8 -25.75 57.95 26.80
C PHE A 8 -25.74 56.49 27.27
N ILE A 9 -25.51 55.53 26.36
CA ILE A 9 -25.05 54.20 26.73
C ILE A 9 -23.55 54.14 26.42
N ALA A 10 -22.75 54.21 27.49
CA ALA A 10 -21.33 53.91 27.45
C ALA A 10 -21.17 52.39 27.35
N LEU A 11 -20.72 51.90 26.18
CA LEU A 11 -20.27 50.52 26.04
C LEU A 11 -18.74 50.48 26.16
N SER A 12 -18.31 50.06 27.34
CA SER A 12 -16.91 49.90 27.72
C SER A 12 -16.22 48.85 26.84
N LEU A 13 -15.17 49.29 26.14
CA LEU A 13 -14.15 48.45 25.53
C LEU A 13 -13.43 47.62 26.61
N ALA A 14 -13.70 46.32 26.67
CA ALA A 14 -12.84 45.34 27.33
C ALA A 14 -12.06 44.58 26.26
N LEU A 15 -10.86 45.05 25.93
CA LEU A 15 -9.86 44.30 25.16
C LEU A 15 -9.23 43.26 26.10
N PRO A 16 -9.33 41.95 25.83
CA PRO A 16 -8.53 40.99 26.56
C PRO A 16 -7.06 41.08 26.14
N LEU A 17 -6.24 41.04 27.18
CA LEU A 17 -4.80 41.00 27.29
C LEU A 17 -4.01 40.49 26.07
N ARG A 18 -2.93 41.23 25.80
CA ARG A 18 -1.74 40.81 25.05
C ARG A 18 -1.35 39.36 25.35
N ALA A 19 -1.51 38.47 24.38
CA ALA A 19 -0.78 37.21 24.35
C ALA A 19 0.71 37.54 24.24
N GLN A 20 1.45 37.37 25.33
CA GLN A 20 2.90 37.34 25.27
C GLN A 20 3.30 36.16 24.40
N VAL A 21 3.88 36.44 23.23
CA VAL A 21 4.58 35.46 22.43
C VAL A 21 5.83 35.06 23.21
N VAL A 22 5.69 34.03 24.05
CA VAL A 22 6.82 33.33 24.65
C VAL A 22 7.53 32.67 23.48
N ARG A 23 8.67 33.24 23.07
CA ARG A 23 9.61 32.57 22.18
C ARG A 23 10.16 31.36 22.95
N VAL A 24 9.62 30.19 22.65
CA VAL A 24 10.20 28.91 23.06
C VAL A 24 11.60 28.84 22.44
N PRO A 25 12.66 28.57 23.23
CA PRO A 25 14.01 28.45 22.70
C PRO A 25 14.05 27.33 21.67
N ALA A 26 14.73 27.59 20.54
CA ALA A 26 14.99 26.63 19.48
C ALA A 26 16.00 25.57 19.95
N GLY A 27 15.56 24.71 20.87
CA GLY A 27 16.24 23.47 21.22
C GLY A 27 15.46 22.32 20.57
N ALA A 28 16.10 21.62 19.63
CA ALA A 28 15.72 20.34 19.04
C ALA A 28 14.25 19.91 19.30
N VAL A 29 13.33 20.34 18.43
CA VAL A 29 12.01 19.71 18.35
C VAL A 29 12.27 18.28 17.92
N ALA A 30 12.33 17.36 18.88
CA ALA A 30 12.41 15.94 18.59
C ALA A 30 11.25 15.62 17.64
N ALA A 31 11.58 15.04 16.48
CA ALA A 31 10.56 14.70 15.51
C ALA A 31 9.53 13.80 16.20
N ALA A 32 8.24 14.11 16.01
CA ALA A 32 7.14 13.28 16.44
C ALA A 32 7.41 11.83 16.04
N SER A 33 7.29 10.85 16.94
CA SER A 33 7.33 9.44 16.56
C SER A 33 6.06 9.10 15.75
N PRO A 34 6.17 8.71 14.46
CA PRO A 34 5.02 8.27 13.68
C PRO A 34 4.25 7.12 14.32
N ALA A 35 4.96 6.17 14.96
CA ALA A 35 4.36 5.05 15.65
C ALA A 35 3.56 5.46 16.89
N ALA A 36 4.07 6.39 17.71
CA ALA A 36 3.33 6.92 18.86
C ALA A 36 2.06 7.69 18.41
N ALA A 37 2.17 8.46 17.31
CA ALA A 37 1.02 9.15 16.71
C ALA A 37 -0.05 8.15 16.19
N LEU A 38 0.39 7.08 15.54
CA LEU A 38 -0.50 6.01 15.07
C LEU A 38 -1.18 5.27 16.24
N GLY A 39 -0.46 4.97 17.32
CA GLY A 39 -1.06 4.35 18.52
C GLY A 39 -2.12 5.24 19.17
N SER A 40 -1.87 6.54 19.23
CA SER A 40 -2.84 7.53 19.73
C SER A 40 -4.08 7.59 18.83
N LEU A 41 -3.88 7.61 17.51
CA LEU A 41 -4.95 7.57 16.52
C LEU A 41 -5.81 6.30 16.67
N LEU A 42 -5.19 5.14 16.83
CA LEU A 42 -5.89 3.87 17.00
C LEU A 42 -6.66 3.80 18.32
N THR A 43 -6.08 4.31 19.41
CA THR A 43 -6.76 4.37 20.71
C THR A 43 -8.00 5.26 20.65
N ALA A 44 -7.97 6.34 19.86
CA ALA A 44 -9.10 7.23 19.66
C ALA A 44 -10.17 6.65 18.71
N THR A 45 -9.78 5.86 17.70
CA THR A 45 -10.71 5.33 16.68
C THR A 45 -11.43 4.06 17.12
N LEU A 46 -10.79 3.19 17.91
CA LEU A 46 -11.35 1.90 18.31
C LEU A 46 -12.69 1.97 19.09
N PRO A 47 -12.90 2.89 20.05
CA PRO A 47 -14.15 2.96 20.79
C PRO A 47 -15.37 3.32 19.93
N ALA A 48 -15.17 3.99 18.78
CA ALA A 48 -16.24 4.35 17.85
C ALA A 48 -16.67 3.17 16.95
N MET A 49 -15.94 2.05 16.97
CA MET A 49 -16.13 0.94 16.04
C MET A 49 -17.41 0.13 16.22
N PRO A 50 -17.85 -0.23 17.46
CA PRO A 50 -19.08 -1.00 17.63
C PRO A 50 -20.29 -0.32 17.01
N ALA A 51 -20.38 1.01 17.14
CA ALA A 51 -21.45 1.81 16.55
C ALA A 51 -21.37 1.82 15.01
N LEU A 52 -20.18 1.97 14.43
CA LEU A 52 -19.98 1.95 12.98
C LEU A 52 -20.35 0.58 12.38
N LEU A 53 -19.91 -0.51 13.01
CA LEU A 53 -20.20 -1.88 12.56
C LEU A 53 -21.67 -2.27 12.71
N GLN A 54 -22.37 -1.74 13.73
CA GLN A 54 -23.82 -1.94 13.90
C GLN A 54 -24.65 -1.17 12.88
N SER A 55 -24.11 -0.07 12.34
CA SER A 55 -24.77 0.77 11.34
C SER A 55 -24.44 0.38 9.89
N ALA A 56 -23.40 -0.43 9.67
CA ALA A 56 -22.98 -0.84 8.34
C ALA A 56 -23.91 -1.93 7.80
N PRO A 57 -24.43 -1.81 6.57
CA PRO A 57 -25.14 -2.92 5.95
C PRO A 57 -24.17 -4.09 5.73
N LEU A 58 -24.65 -5.30 5.96
CA LEU A 58 -23.92 -6.53 5.65
C LEU A 58 -23.51 -6.53 4.17
N PRO A 59 -22.27 -6.97 3.84
CA PRO A 59 -21.27 -7.59 4.73
C PRO A 59 -20.46 -6.60 5.56
N ALA A 60 -20.15 -6.96 6.81
CA ALA A 60 -19.18 -6.24 7.62
C ALA A 60 -17.79 -6.34 6.94
N PRO A 61 -17.07 -5.23 6.74
CA PRO A 61 -15.78 -5.22 6.08
C PRO A 61 -14.77 -6.12 6.80
N ALA A 62 -13.74 -6.56 6.08
CA ALA A 62 -12.84 -7.63 6.46
C ALA A 62 -12.34 -7.33 7.87
N LEU A 63 -12.76 -8.20 8.78
CA LEU A 63 -12.63 -8.04 10.22
C LEU A 63 -11.21 -7.58 10.53
N LEU A 64 -11.12 -6.38 11.08
CA LEU A 64 -9.93 -5.87 11.74
C LEU A 64 -9.30 -7.01 12.54
N ASP A 65 -8.05 -7.34 12.23
CA ASP A 65 -7.32 -8.28 13.08
C ASP A 65 -6.98 -7.57 14.39
N GLN A 66 -7.89 -7.70 15.37
CA GLN A 66 -7.79 -7.04 16.67
C GLN A 66 -6.47 -7.37 17.37
N SER A 67 -5.91 -8.56 17.11
CA SER A 67 -4.65 -8.97 17.72
C SER A 67 -3.45 -8.18 17.18
N LYS A 68 -3.44 -7.85 15.88
CA LYS A 68 -2.42 -6.97 15.27
C LYS A 68 -2.55 -5.54 15.74
N VAL A 69 -3.77 -5.03 15.83
CA VAL A 69 -4.04 -3.67 16.32
C VAL A 69 -3.62 -3.53 17.78
N GLN A 70 -3.94 -4.51 18.63
CA GLN A 70 -3.52 -4.49 20.02
C GLN A 70 -2.00 -4.56 20.16
N ALA A 71 -1.32 -5.40 19.36
CA ALA A 71 0.14 -5.45 19.33
C ALA A 71 0.74 -4.08 18.95
N LEU A 72 0.19 -3.43 17.94
CA LEU A 72 0.62 -2.10 17.49
C LEU A 72 0.39 -1.01 18.55
N ILE A 73 -0.76 -1.01 19.22
CA ILE A 73 -1.06 -0.07 20.31
C ILE A 73 -0.09 -0.25 21.47
N LEU A 74 0.13 -1.49 21.91
CA LEU A 74 1.06 -1.79 23.00
C LEU A 74 2.48 -1.31 22.69
N ARG A 75 2.95 -1.55 21.46
CA ARG A 75 4.27 -1.06 21.00
C ARG A 75 4.32 0.46 20.93
N ALA A 76 3.28 1.10 20.39
CA ALA A 76 3.20 2.55 20.30
C ALA A 76 3.17 3.25 21.66
N GLN A 77 2.53 2.66 22.67
CA GLN A 77 2.48 3.19 24.04
C GLN A 77 3.83 3.10 24.76
N ALA A 78 4.69 2.14 24.40
CA ALA A 78 6.02 2.00 24.97
C ALA A 78 7.02 3.04 24.42
N LEU A 79 6.68 3.74 23.33
CA LEU A 79 7.53 4.74 22.71
C LEU A 79 7.37 6.11 23.39
N PRO A 80 8.45 6.90 23.52
CA PRO A 80 8.38 8.23 24.09
C PRO A 80 7.45 9.12 23.25
N VAL A 81 6.37 9.59 23.88
CA VAL A 81 5.45 10.55 23.27
C VAL A 81 6.13 11.91 23.27
N VAL A 82 6.82 12.25 22.18
CA VAL A 82 7.11 13.65 21.91
C VAL A 82 5.80 14.29 21.51
N ALA A 83 5.32 15.24 22.32
CA ALA A 83 4.10 15.99 22.09
C ALA A 83 4.22 16.79 20.79
N ALA A 84 3.99 16.12 19.67
CA ALA A 84 3.80 16.76 18.40
C ALA A 84 2.32 17.06 18.23
N PRO A 85 1.97 18.24 17.70
CA PRO A 85 0.61 18.45 17.25
C PRO A 85 0.30 17.34 16.25
N LEU A 86 -0.74 16.55 16.54
CA LEU A 86 -1.28 15.63 15.55
C LEU A 86 -1.48 16.46 14.29
N PRO A 87 -0.93 16.04 13.12
CA PRO A 87 -1.23 16.74 11.88
C PRO A 87 -2.75 16.86 11.81
N ALA A 88 -3.25 18.01 11.35
CA ALA A 88 -4.67 18.20 11.10
C ALA A 88 -5.08 17.17 10.03
N MET A 89 -5.30 15.93 10.45
CA MET A 89 -5.86 14.88 9.64
C MET A 89 -7.28 15.33 9.43
N SER A 90 -7.51 15.95 8.27
CA SER A 90 -8.83 16.25 7.73
C SER A 90 -9.71 15.02 7.92
N ALA A 91 -10.44 14.95 9.04
CA ALA A 91 -11.34 13.87 9.45
C ALA A 91 -11.10 12.54 8.71
N ALA A 92 -9.89 11.97 8.81
CA ALA A 92 -9.66 10.65 8.22
C ALA A 92 -10.66 9.73 8.88
N GLN A 93 -11.57 9.17 8.09
CA GLN A 93 -12.67 8.38 8.66
C GLN A 93 -12.02 7.21 9.41
N PRO A 94 -12.45 6.87 10.65
CA PRO A 94 -11.88 5.75 11.41
C PRO A 94 -11.67 4.49 10.55
N LEU A 95 -12.59 4.25 9.61
CA LEU A 95 -12.51 3.19 8.61
C LEU A 95 -11.25 3.23 7.73
N GLN A 96 -10.81 4.41 7.25
CA GLN A 96 -9.61 4.55 6.41
C GLN A 96 -8.33 4.24 7.17
N VAL A 97 -8.28 4.60 8.46
CA VAL A 97 -7.14 4.25 9.33
C VAL A 97 -7.03 2.74 9.47
N LEU A 98 -8.15 2.08 9.74
CA LEU A 98 -8.19 0.63 9.89
C LEU A 98 -7.90 -0.11 8.59
N GLU A 99 -8.45 0.39 7.47
CA GLU A 99 -8.13 -0.09 6.13
C GLU A 99 -6.62 -0.02 5.86
N ALA A 100 -5.98 1.12 6.15
CA ALA A 100 -4.55 1.30 5.98
C ALA A 100 -3.72 0.37 6.87
N VAL A 101 -4.13 0.18 8.14
CA VAL A 101 -3.47 -0.75 9.06
C VAL A 101 -3.60 -2.19 8.57
N ASN A 102 -4.81 -2.64 8.24
CA ASN A 102 -5.05 -4.01 7.79
C ASN A 102 -4.29 -4.32 6.51
N SER A 103 -4.37 -3.45 5.50
CA SER A 103 -3.74 -3.70 4.21
C SER A 103 -2.22 -3.65 4.28
N THR A 104 -1.64 -2.77 5.10
CA THR A 104 -0.19 -2.67 5.31
C THR A 104 0.34 -3.83 6.16
N LEU A 105 -0.38 -4.23 7.21
CA LEU A 105 0.06 -5.26 8.15
C LEU A 105 -0.47 -6.67 7.82
N ARG A 106 -1.11 -6.87 6.66
CA ARG A 106 -1.77 -8.13 6.28
C ARG A 106 -0.85 -9.35 6.37
N ASP A 107 0.42 -9.18 5.98
CA ASP A 107 1.41 -10.26 5.89
C ASP A 107 2.21 -10.45 7.21
N PHE A 108 1.97 -9.60 8.23
CA PHE A 108 2.62 -9.70 9.54
C PHE A 108 1.77 -10.49 10.53
N SER A 109 2.42 -11.27 11.41
CA SER A 109 1.79 -11.83 12.60
C SER A 109 1.80 -10.81 13.75
N PRO A 110 0.91 -10.95 14.74
CA PRO A 110 0.97 -10.13 15.95
C PRO A 110 2.33 -10.23 16.67
N GLU A 111 2.94 -11.41 16.69
CA GLU A 111 4.26 -11.66 17.29
C GLU A 111 5.35 -10.87 16.55
N HIS A 112 5.36 -10.91 15.21
CA HIS A 112 6.30 -10.10 14.43
C HIS A 112 6.14 -8.60 14.70
N ILE A 113 4.91 -8.09 14.89
CA ILE A 113 4.69 -6.67 15.23
C ILE A 113 5.26 -6.33 16.62
N ARG A 114 5.14 -7.25 17.59
CA ARG A 114 5.69 -7.07 18.95
C ARG A 114 7.22 -7.03 18.94
N ASP A 115 7.85 -7.89 18.15
CA ASP A 115 9.31 -8.05 18.12
C ASP A 115 9.98 -7.15 17.06
N MET A 116 9.21 -6.43 16.26
CA MET A 116 9.69 -5.55 15.20
C MET A 116 10.61 -4.45 15.77
N PRO A 117 11.78 -4.19 15.15
CA PRO A 117 12.62 -3.05 15.50
C PRO A 117 11.87 -1.71 15.48
N ASP A 118 12.24 -0.79 16.39
CA ASP A 118 11.53 0.49 16.52
C ASP A 118 11.61 1.33 15.24
N ASP A 119 12.73 1.32 14.53
CA ASP A 119 12.94 2.02 13.26
C ASP A 119 12.04 1.48 12.14
N GLU A 120 11.92 0.15 12.02
CA GLU A 120 10.96 -0.49 11.10
C GLU A 120 9.52 -0.10 11.45
N LEU A 121 9.18 -0.10 12.74
CA LEU A 121 7.85 0.29 13.21
C LEU A 121 7.53 1.75 12.90
N GLN A 122 8.48 2.69 13.09
CA GLN A 122 8.30 4.09 12.70
C GLN A 122 8.10 4.24 11.18
N ALA A 123 8.87 3.49 10.39
CA ALA A 123 8.79 3.54 8.94
C ALA A 123 7.45 3.01 8.44
N LEU A 124 6.96 1.87 8.97
CA LEU A 124 5.64 1.33 8.65
C LEU A 124 4.51 2.24 9.13
N ALA A 125 4.62 2.82 10.32
CA ALA A 125 3.62 3.76 10.82
C ALA A 125 3.48 4.98 9.89
N SER A 126 4.58 5.46 9.31
CA SER A 126 4.54 6.55 8.32
C SER A 126 3.77 6.15 7.05
N VAL A 127 3.99 4.92 6.55
CA VAL A 127 3.23 4.36 5.41
C VAL A 127 1.73 4.27 5.72
N ILE A 128 1.38 3.78 6.91
CA ILE A 128 -0.01 3.66 7.35
C ILE A 128 -0.67 5.04 7.43
N MET A 129 0.02 6.03 7.99
CA MET A 129 -0.50 7.39 8.13
C MET A 129 -0.70 8.07 6.77
N ASP A 130 0.19 7.85 5.80
CA ASP A 130 0.01 8.34 4.43
C ASP A 130 -1.15 7.66 3.72
N ALA A 131 -1.25 6.33 3.82
CA ALA A 131 -2.36 5.57 3.25
C ALA A 131 -3.72 5.98 3.86
N ALA A 132 -3.78 6.17 5.18
CA ALA A 132 -4.96 6.65 5.88
C ALA A 132 -5.37 8.07 5.46
N ALA A 133 -4.39 8.91 5.09
CA ALA A 133 -4.64 10.23 4.54
C ALA A 133 -4.96 10.22 3.03
N GLY A 134 -5.03 9.05 2.40
CA GLY A 134 -5.24 8.91 0.95
C GLY A 134 -4.09 9.45 0.11
N ARG A 135 -2.90 9.62 0.70
CA ARG A 135 -1.69 10.06 0.02
C ARG A 135 -0.89 8.86 -0.50
N GLU A 136 -0.11 9.11 -1.54
CA GLU A 136 0.91 8.15 -1.96
C GLU A 136 2.04 8.13 -0.94
N ALA A 137 2.34 6.95 -0.39
CA ALA A 137 3.38 6.78 0.60
C ALA A 137 4.75 6.81 -0.11
N LYS A 138 5.55 7.85 0.18
CA LYS A 138 6.99 7.84 -0.13
C LYS A 138 7.69 6.98 0.92
N ALA A 139 7.46 5.68 0.85
CA ALA A 139 8.00 4.73 1.79
C ALA A 139 9.54 4.76 1.76
N ASP A 140 10.15 4.91 2.94
CA ASP A 140 11.56 4.66 3.15
C ASP A 140 11.90 3.21 2.76
N LEU A 141 13.13 2.98 2.30
CA LEU A 141 13.70 1.65 2.07
C LEU A 141 13.50 0.72 3.28
N THR A 142 13.54 1.23 4.51
CA THR A 142 13.24 0.44 5.73
C THR A 142 11.83 -0.16 5.69
N ALA A 143 10.81 0.67 5.43
CA ALA A 143 9.41 0.22 5.32
C ALA A 143 9.22 -0.73 4.14
N VAL A 144 9.81 -0.40 2.98
CA VAL A 144 9.75 -1.25 1.78
C VAL A 144 10.39 -2.61 2.05
N SER A 145 11.51 -2.65 2.76
CA SER A 145 12.22 -3.89 3.12
C SER A 145 11.43 -4.75 4.08
N ALA A 146 10.85 -4.15 5.13
CA ALA A 146 9.99 -4.86 6.08
C ALA A 146 8.75 -5.46 5.38
N LEU A 147 8.07 -4.69 4.54
CA LEU A 147 6.90 -5.17 3.77
C LEU A 147 7.29 -6.26 2.77
N SER A 148 8.43 -6.11 2.11
CA SER A 148 8.93 -7.10 1.16
C SER A 148 9.34 -8.40 1.84
N ALA A 149 9.97 -8.32 3.01
CA ALA A 149 10.32 -9.49 3.83
C ALA A 149 9.08 -10.23 4.34
N ALA A 150 8.06 -9.50 4.83
CA ALA A 150 6.80 -10.11 5.24
C ALA A 150 6.10 -10.82 4.07
N ASN A 151 6.07 -10.18 2.90
CA ASN A 151 5.49 -10.78 1.70
C ASN A 151 6.29 -12.00 1.21
N LEU A 152 7.63 -11.95 1.29
CA LEU A 152 8.50 -13.11 1.03
C LEU A 152 8.15 -14.28 1.97
N ALA A 153 8.02 -14.04 3.28
CA ALA A 153 7.68 -15.09 4.23
C ALA A 153 6.31 -15.72 3.93
N ARG A 154 5.34 -14.94 3.43
CA ARG A 154 4.07 -15.47 2.90
C ARG A 154 4.30 -16.33 1.66
N VAL A 155 5.05 -15.83 0.68
CA VAL A 155 5.35 -16.56 -0.57
C VAL A 155 6.03 -17.90 -0.27
N GLU A 156 6.99 -17.92 0.65
CA GLU A 156 7.70 -19.14 1.04
C GLU A 156 6.79 -20.16 1.72
N ARG A 157 5.85 -19.71 2.56
CA ARG A 157 4.84 -20.56 3.20
C ARG A 157 3.86 -21.18 2.20
N LEU A 158 3.55 -20.45 1.14
CA LEU A 158 2.61 -20.87 0.09
C LEU A 158 3.28 -21.67 -1.04
N ARG A 159 4.61 -21.80 -1.02
CA ARG A 159 5.37 -22.49 -2.05
C ARG A 159 5.04 -23.98 -2.08
N GLY A 160 4.70 -24.48 -3.27
CA GLY A 160 4.24 -25.85 -3.51
C GLY A 160 2.74 -26.07 -3.22
N ALA A 161 2.05 -25.11 -2.60
CA ALA A 161 0.64 -25.24 -2.21
C ALA A 161 -0.30 -24.61 -3.25
N VAL A 162 -0.16 -24.99 -4.53
CA VAL A 162 -0.96 -24.40 -5.63
C VAL A 162 -2.34 -25.05 -5.72
N SER A 163 -3.38 -24.23 -5.67
CA SER A 163 -4.78 -24.60 -5.94
C SER A 163 -5.30 -23.79 -7.12
N GLU A 164 -5.94 -24.45 -8.08
CA GLU A 164 -6.37 -23.85 -9.33
C GLU A 164 -7.89 -23.84 -9.47
N THR A 165 -8.42 -22.78 -10.06
CA THR A 165 -9.83 -22.64 -10.43
C THR A 165 -9.92 -22.29 -11.90
N LEU A 166 -10.57 -23.15 -12.67
CA LEU A 166 -10.84 -22.94 -14.08
C LEU A 166 -12.16 -22.17 -14.23
N HIS A 167 -12.12 -21.02 -14.90
CA HIS A 167 -13.29 -20.16 -15.04
C HIS A 167 -14.10 -20.42 -16.32
N ASN A 168 -13.46 -20.92 -17.39
CA ASN A 168 -14.09 -21.14 -18.69
C ASN A 168 -13.81 -22.56 -19.24
N PRO A 169 -14.30 -23.64 -18.60
CA PRO A 169 -14.12 -24.98 -19.16
C PRO A 169 -14.87 -25.13 -20.49
N GLY A 170 -14.14 -25.40 -21.59
CA GLY A 170 -14.74 -25.95 -22.82
C GLY A 170 -15.52 -24.97 -23.71
N HIS A 171 -15.24 -23.66 -23.67
CA HIS A 171 -15.79 -22.74 -24.67
C HIS A 171 -15.14 -22.99 -26.05
N THR A 172 -15.91 -23.53 -26.99
CA THR A 172 -15.50 -23.91 -28.34
C THR A 172 -15.17 -22.72 -29.27
N GLU A 173 -15.37 -21.48 -28.82
CA GLU A 173 -15.31 -20.28 -29.66
C GLU A 173 -14.13 -19.33 -29.36
N SER A 174 -12.93 -19.88 -29.15
CA SER A 174 -11.65 -19.17 -29.43
C SER A 174 -11.00 -18.35 -28.29
N HIS A 175 -11.24 -18.65 -27.02
CA HIS A 175 -10.46 -18.08 -25.91
C HIS A 175 -9.72 -19.19 -25.17
N GLY A 176 -8.41 -18.99 -24.93
CA GLY A 176 -7.63 -19.91 -24.10
C GLY A 176 -8.19 -19.99 -22.68
N ASP A 177 -7.94 -21.09 -22.00
CA ASP A 177 -8.46 -21.35 -20.66
C ASP A 177 -8.03 -20.25 -19.69
N MET A 178 -8.99 -19.73 -18.92
CA MET A 178 -8.71 -18.76 -17.86
C MET A 178 -8.60 -19.49 -16.53
N ILE A 179 -7.40 -19.51 -15.96
CA ILE A 179 -7.07 -20.20 -14.72
C ILE A 179 -6.69 -19.17 -13.66
N THR A 180 -7.36 -19.21 -12.51
CA THR A 180 -6.90 -18.49 -11.31
C THR A 180 -6.21 -19.48 -10.38
N SER A 181 -4.97 -19.20 -10.01
CA SER A 181 -4.19 -19.98 -9.06
C SER A 181 -4.02 -19.22 -7.75
N ARG A 182 -4.28 -19.92 -6.65
CA ARG A 182 -3.86 -19.56 -5.29
C ARG A 182 -2.67 -20.43 -4.91
N GLY A 183 -1.77 -19.90 -4.09
CA GLY A 183 -0.49 -20.53 -3.77
C GLY A 183 0.64 -20.10 -4.71
N VAL A 184 1.84 -20.64 -4.44
CA VAL A 184 3.07 -20.28 -5.15
C VAL A 184 3.69 -21.55 -5.76
N PRO A 185 4.04 -21.57 -7.07
CA PRO A 185 4.73 -22.71 -7.67
C PRO A 185 6.05 -23.04 -6.97
N GLU A 186 6.40 -24.33 -6.91
CA GLU A 186 7.68 -24.78 -6.33
C GLU A 186 8.90 -24.24 -7.09
N THR A 187 8.73 -23.91 -8.37
CA THR A 187 9.76 -23.32 -9.22
C THR A 187 10.20 -21.92 -8.79
N VAL A 188 9.36 -21.22 -8.00
CA VAL A 188 9.67 -19.88 -7.48
C VAL A 188 10.73 -19.99 -6.39
N LYS A 189 11.84 -19.30 -6.58
CA LYS A 189 12.95 -19.31 -5.63
C LYS A 189 13.56 -17.92 -5.46
N ARG A 190 14.10 -17.68 -4.28
CA ARG A 190 14.92 -16.49 -4.00
C ARG A 190 16.26 -16.59 -4.72
N ILE A 191 16.73 -15.47 -5.23
CA ILE A 191 18.06 -15.34 -5.86
C ILE A 191 18.91 -14.29 -5.15
N ASP A 192 20.23 -14.39 -5.31
CA ASP A 192 21.12 -13.28 -5.00
C ASP A 192 21.11 -12.29 -6.17
N ALA A 193 20.59 -11.09 -5.92
CA ALA A 193 20.47 -10.01 -6.90
C ALA A 193 21.68 -9.07 -6.91
N LYS A 194 22.71 -9.33 -6.08
CA LYS A 194 23.86 -8.44 -5.92
C LYS A 194 24.58 -8.22 -7.25
N GLY A 195 24.61 -6.98 -7.70
CA GLY A 195 25.28 -6.56 -8.94
C GLY A 195 24.53 -6.92 -10.22
N THR A 196 23.37 -7.59 -10.13
CA THR A 196 22.53 -7.87 -11.29
C THR A 196 21.81 -6.60 -11.76
N VAL A 197 21.88 -6.34 -13.07
CA VAL A 197 21.08 -5.30 -13.71
C VAL A 197 19.79 -5.93 -14.21
N PHE A 198 18.68 -5.39 -13.74
CA PHE A 198 17.34 -5.76 -14.15
C PHE A 198 16.77 -4.70 -15.10
N ARG A 199 15.75 -5.08 -15.86
CA ARG A 199 15.00 -4.21 -16.75
C ARG A 199 13.53 -4.19 -16.35
N HIS A 200 12.97 -2.99 -16.23
CA HIS A 200 11.53 -2.77 -16.09
C HIS A 200 11.01 -2.08 -17.34
N TYR A 201 9.98 -2.68 -17.95
CA TYR A 201 9.30 -2.12 -19.12
C TYR A 201 8.18 -1.18 -18.67
N THR A 202 8.03 -0.06 -19.36
CA THR A 202 7.13 1.02 -18.96
C THR A 202 6.63 1.81 -20.17
N THR A 203 5.59 2.64 -19.96
CA THR A 203 5.19 3.68 -20.92
C THR A 203 6.15 4.88 -20.85
N ARG A 204 5.98 5.85 -21.75
CA ARG A 204 6.73 7.12 -21.72
C ARG A 204 6.52 7.89 -20.42
N GLU A 205 5.27 8.08 -20.02
CA GLU A 205 4.89 8.81 -18.81
C GLU A 205 5.42 8.08 -17.57
N GLY A 206 5.36 6.74 -17.58
CA GLY A 206 5.93 5.93 -16.51
C GLY A 206 7.44 6.11 -16.41
N LEU A 207 8.17 6.15 -17.54
CA LEU A 207 9.62 6.40 -17.52
C LEU A 207 9.93 7.78 -16.93
N GLU A 208 9.22 8.84 -17.36
CA GLU A 208 9.41 10.20 -16.83
C GLU A 208 9.18 10.26 -15.32
N GLY A 209 8.15 9.58 -14.82
CA GLY A 209 7.88 9.45 -13.39
C GLY A 209 8.99 8.71 -12.63
N ILE A 210 9.47 7.59 -13.18
CA ILE A 210 10.55 6.80 -12.57
C ILE A 210 11.85 7.60 -12.50
N LEU A 211 12.21 8.34 -13.56
CA LEU A 211 13.43 9.15 -13.57
C LEU A 211 13.36 10.30 -12.56
N LYS A 212 12.17 10.90 -12.39
CA LYS A 212 11.93 11.96 -11.42
C LYS A 212 12.00 11.46 -9.98
N ASP A 213 11.28 10.38 -9.69
CA ASP A 213 11.09 9.89 -8.32
C ASP A 213 12.16 8.87 -7.89
N LYS A 214 13.00 8.40 -8.84
CA LYS A 214 14.01 7.34 -8.66
C LYS A 214 13.45 6.11 -7.95
N SER A 215 12.22 5.74 -8.30
CA SER A 215 11.49 4.64 -7.66
C SER A 215 10.57 3.92 -8.65
N LEU A 216 10.26 2.66 -8.35
CA LEU A 216 9.22 1.88 -9.00
C LEU A 216 8.03 1.72 -8.07
N ARG A 217 6.82 1.83 -8.61
CA ARG A 217 5.59 1.59 -7.85
C ARG A 217 5.24 0.11 -7.88
N ASN A 218 4.76 -0.43 -6.76
CA ASN A 218 4.21 -1.78 -6.73
C ASN A 218 3.05 -1.95 -7.72
N GLY A 219 2.97 -3.12 -8.36
CA GLY A 219 1.91 -3.45 -9.31
C GLY A 219 0.57 -3.69 -8.63
N PHE A 220 -0.52 -3.44 -9.35
CA PHE A 220 -1.86 -3.90 -8.96
C PHE A 220 -2.19 -5.29 -9.53
N MET A 221 -1.44 -5.74 -10.55
CA MET A 221 -1.65 -7.06 -11.15
C MET A 221 -0.82 -8.10 -10.42
N PRO A 222 -1.40 -9.24 -10.07
CA PRO A 222 -0.62 -10.45 -9.82
C PRO A 222 0.12 -10.91 -11.08
N TYR A 223 1.06 -11.84 -10.90
CA TYR A 223 1.75 -12.49 -12.00
C TYR A 223 0.76 -13.24 -12.91
N VAL A 224 0.92 -13.08 -14.22
CA VAL A 224 0.14 -13.76 -15.25
C VAL A 224 1.09 -14.55 -16.13
N GLU A 225 0.95 -15.87 -16.11
CA GLU A 225 1.62 -16.78 -17.02
C GLU A 225 0.77 -16.92 -18.28
N LEU A 226 1.40 -16.68 -19.43
CA LEU A 226 0.75 -16.73 -20.74
C LEU A 226 1.31 -17.90 -21.55
N ALA A 227 0.50 -18.93 -21.74
CA ALA A 227 0.75 -19.95 -22.75
C ALA A 227 -0.07 -19.61 -24.00
N ARG A 228 0.61 -19.15 -25.05
CA ARG A 228 -0.01 -18.68 -26.30
C ARG A 228 -1.08 -19.66 -26.79
N SER A 229 -2.30 -19.17 -26.95
CA SER A 229 -3.47 -19.90 -27.45
C SER A 229 -3.91 -21.12 -26.62
N LEU A 230 -3.32 -21.35 -25.44
CA LEU A 230 -3.66 -22.47 -24.56
C LEU A 230 -4.37 -21.95 -23.32
N TYR A 231 -3.71 -21.09 -22.54
CA TYR A 231 -4.27 -20.58 -21.30
C TYR A 231 -3.67 -19.24 -20.87
N THR A 232 -4.41 -18.55 -20.01
CA THR A 232 -3.96 -17.43 -19.20
C THR A 232 -4.12 -17.80 -17.74
N LYS A 233 -3.00 -17.91 -17.02
CA LYS A 233 -2.97 -18.35 -15.63
C LYS A 233 -2.52 -17.24 -14.70
N THR A 234 -3.37 -16.88 -13.74
CA THR A 234 -3.13 -15.75 -12.83
C THR A 234 -2.78 -16.26 -11.43
N TYR A 235 -1.56 -15.97 -10.96
CA TYR A 235 -1.08 -16.37 -9.64
C TYR A 235 -1.33 -15.26 -8.61
N ARG A 236 -2.46 -15.33 -7.89
CA ARG A 236 -2.95 -14.28 -6.98
C ARG A 236 -1.96 -13.91 -5.87
N ASP A 237 -1.13 -14.87 -5.44
CA ASP A 237 -0.21 -14.70 -4.33
C ASP A 237 1.17 -14.13 -4.73
N LEU A 238 1.43 -13.99 -6.04
CA LEU A 238 2.65 -13.42 -6.60
C LEU A 238 2.40 -11.98 -7.05
N THR A 239 2.66 -11.03 -6.15
CA THR A 239 2.44 -9.59 -6.37
C THR A 239 3.70 -8.79 -6.03
N GLY A 240 3.87 -7.64 -6.69
CA GLY A 240 4.92 -6.69 -6.36
C GLY A 240 5.46 -5.96 -7.58
N VAL A 241 6.79 -5.83 -7.67
CA VAL A 241 7.46 -5.18 -8.79
C VAL A 241 8.09 -6.23 -9.70
N PHE A 242 7.57 -6.35 -10.91
CA PHE A 242 8.07 -7.27 -11.93
C PHE A 242 9.25 -6.67 -12.69
N LEU A 243 10.26 -7.51 -12.87
CA LEU A 243 11.54 -7.19 -13.47
C LEU A 243 11.92 -8.29 -14.47
N THR A 244 12.76 -7.93 -15.43
CA THR A 244 13.35 -8.85 -16.42
C THR A 244 14.86 -8.66 -16.46
N LEU A 245 15.59 -9.41 -17.28
CA LEU A 245 16.98 -9.07 -17.62
C LEU A 245 17.01 -8.24 -18.92
N PRO A 246 18.01 -7.36 -19.12
CA PRO A 246 18.11 -6.54 -20.34
C PRO A 246 18.05 -7.32 -21.66
N LYS A 247 18.50 -8.58 -21.65
CA LYS A 247 18.47 -9.50 -22.81
C LYS A 247 17.11 -10.16 -23.09
N VAL A 248 16.14 -10.03 -22.17
CA VAL A 248 14.82 -10.65 -22.27
C VAL A 248 13.87 -9.60 -22.85
N ALA A 249 13.33 -9.85 -24.05
CA ALA A 249 12.39 -8.93 -24.69
C ALA A 249 11.03 -8.88 -23.96
N GLY A 250 10.39 -7.70 -23.91
CA GLY A 250 9.09 -7.51 -23.27
C GLY A 250 8.00 -8.44 -23.82
N ASP A 251 7.93 -8.61 -25.15
CA ASP A 251 6.93 -9.48 -25.78
C ASP A 251 7.09 -10.96 -25.40
N ARG A 252 8.30 -11.39 -24.99
CA ARG A 252 8.53 -12.77 -24.49
C ARG A 252 7.82 -12.99 -23.16
N VAL A 253 7.68 -11.95 -22.36
CA VAL A 253 7.10 -12.00 -21.01
C VAL A 253 5.71 -11.35 -20.96
N GLY A 254 5.04 -11.26 -22.11
CA GLY A 254 3.67 -10.75 -22.19
C GLY A 254 3.53 -9.24 -22.02
N VAL A 255 4.62 -8.47 -22.17
CA VAL A 255 4.59 -7.00 -22.14
C VAL A 255 4.55 -6.46 -23.57
N PRO A 256 3.40 -5.93 -24.05
CA PRO A 256 3.26 -5.53 -25.44
C PRO A 256 4.16 -4.34 -25.78
N ALA A 257 5.08 -4.52 -26.73
CA ALA A 257 6.02 -3.48 -27.12
C ALA A 257 5.36 -2.18 -27.63
N LYS A 258 4.11 -2.26 -28.11
CA LYS A 258 3.32 -1.10 -28.56
C LYS A 258 2.94 -0.17 -27.40
N ASP A 259 2.54 -0.76 -26.27
CA ASP A 259 2.04 -0.01 -25.12
C ASP A 259 3.18 0.33 -24.13
N PHE A 260 4.20 -0.52 -24.09
CA PHE A 260 5.36 -0.40 -23.20
C PHE A 260 6.65 -0.24 -24.01
N ASP A 261 6.72 0.83 -24.80
CA ASP A 261 7.82 1.10 -25.73
C ASP A 261 9.05 1.74 -25.05
N ARG A 262 9.08 1.80 -23.71
CA ARG A 262 10.21 2.30 -22.91
C ARG A 262 10.67 1.25 -21.90
N TYR A 263 11.92 1.40 -21.48
CA TYR A 263 12.48 0.62 -20.39
C TYR A 263 13.38 1.45 -19.49
N VAL A 264 13.56 0.98 -18.27
CA VAL A 264 14.60 1.42 -17.34
C VAL A 264 15.40 0.19 -16.90
N ASP A 265 16.72 0.29 -17.00
CA ASP A 265 17.67 -0.67 -16.45
C ASP A 265 18.09 -0.19 -15.08
N LEU A 266 18.03 -1.07 -14.08
CA LEU A 266 18.16 -0.72 -12.68
C LEU A 266 18.84 -1.82 -11.87
N ARG A 267 19.32 -1.44 -10.69
CA ARG A 267 19.70 -2.36 -9.62
C ARG A 267 18.71 -2.23 -8.47
N VAL A 268 18.35 -3.39 -7.92
CA VAL A 268 17.53 -3.47 -6.72
C VAL A 268 18.43 -3.11 -5.52
N PRO A 269 17.99 -2.20 -4.63
CA PRO A 269 18.72 -1.88 -3.40
C PRO A 269 19.06 -3.11 -2.57
N LYS A 270 20.17 -3.03 -1.82
CA LYS A 270 20.54 -4.07 -0.85
C LYS A 270 19.44 -4.21 0.20
N GLY A 271 19.17 -5.44 0.62
CA GLY A 271 18.16 -5.76 1.64
C GLY A 271 16.81 -6.21 1.07
N LEU A 272 16.50 -5.86 -0.19
CA LEU A 272 15.27 -6.32 -0.82
C LEU A 272 15.42 -7.73 -1.41
N PRO A 273 14.50 -8.66 -1.09
CA PRO A 273 14.50 -9.97 -1.69
C PRO A 273 14.08 -9.91 -3.16
N VAL A 274 14.70 -10.77 -3.99
CA VAL A 274 14.31 -10.95 -5.38
C VAL A 274 14.00 -12.43 -5.61
N LEU A 275 12.87 -12.68 -6.22
CA LEU A 275 12.39 -14.01 -6.62
C LEU A 275 12.60 -14.18 -8.12
N GLU A 276 13.12 -15.33 -8.53
CA GLU A 276 13.03 -15.81 -9.91
C GLU A 276 11.72 -16.59 -10.03
N ILE A 277 10.76 -16.06 -10.78
CA ILE A 277 9.43 -16.68 -10.98
C ILE A 277 9.34 -17.43 -12.31
N GLU A 278 10.01 -16.91 -13.36
CA GLU A 278 10.29 -17.63 -14.59
C GLU A 278 11.80 -17.68 -14.81
N LYS A 279 12.33 -18.90 -14.98
CA LYS A 279 13.77 -19.14 -15.08
C LYS A 279 14.44 -18.27 -16.14
N GLY A 280 15.32 -17.37 -15.71
CA GLY A 280 16.10 -16.47 -16.55
C GLY A 280 15.28 -15.45 -17.34
N ALA A 281 14.00 -15.26 -17.01
CA ALA A 281 13.08 -14.42 -17.77
C ALA A 281 12.42 -13.35 -16.89
N ILE A 282 11.71 -13.76 -15.83
CA ILE A 282 10.92 -12.86 -15.00
C ILE A 282 11.34 -13.00 -13.53
N PHE A 283 11.56 -11.84 -12.93
CA PHE A 283 11.94 -11.66 -11.55
C PHE A 283 10.91 -10.79 -10.84
N LEU A 284 10.78 -10.96 -9.53
CA LEU A 284 9.81 -10.27 -8.71
C LEU A 284 10.47 -9.78 -7.42
N VAL A 285 10.35 -8.49 -7.12
CA VAL A 285 10.50 -8.00 -5.74
C VAL A 285 9.12 -8.13 -5.08
N PRO A 286 8.93 -9.07 -4.13
CA PRO A 286 7.63 -9.33 -3.55
C PRO A 286 7.20 -8.12 -2.73
N MET A 287 6.00 -7.62 -2.98
CA MET A 287 5.41 -6.48 -2.28
C MET A 287 3.90 -6.64 -2.25
N PRO A 288 3.19 -6.03 -1.28
CA PRO A 288 1.73 -6.03 -1.32
C PRO A 288 1.24 -5.42 -2.63
N ALA A 289 0.16 -5.96 -3.20
CA ALA A 289 -0.45 -5.37 -4.38
C ALA A 289 -1.10 -4.03 -4.01
N ARG A 290 -0.93 -3.01 -4.86
CA ARG A 290 -1.73 -1.78 -4.71
C ARG A 290 -3.13 -2.02 -5.27
N THR A 291 -4.13 -1.39 -4.68
CA THR A 291 -5.48 -1.39 -5.26
C THR A 291 -5.59 -0.30 -6.33
N ARG A 292 -6.23 -0.61 -7.46
CA ARG A 292 -6.52 0.40 -8.50
C ARG A 292 -7.46 1.46 -7.92
N GLY A 293 -7.23 2.74 -8.23
CA GLY A 293 -8.00 3.86 -7.67
C GLY A 293 -9.51 3.69 -7.80
N TRP A 294 -10.01 3.33 -8.99
CA TRP A 294 -11.45 3.11 -9.18
C TRP A 294 -12.01 1.92 -8.38
N VAL A 295 -11.20 0.89 -8.11
CA VAL A 295 -11.61 -0.25 -7.26
C VAL A 295 -11.64 0.19 -5.80
N ALA A 296 -10.66 0.98 -5.36
CA ALA A 296 -10.63 1.57 -4.01
C ALA A 296 -11.86 2.44 -3.76
N ASP A 297 -12.25 3.26 -4.75
CA ASP A 297 -13.46 4.08 -4.66
C ASP A 297 -14.73 3.23 -4.57
N LEU A 298 -14.84 2.17 -5.38
CA LEU A 298 -15.96 1.23 -5.30
C LEU A 298 -16.02 0.51 -3.96
N TYR A 299 -14.88 0.06 -3.44
CA TYR A 299 -14.79 -0.60 -2.13
C TYR A 299 -15.28 0.34 -1.03
N ARG A 300 -14.81 1.59 -1.00
CA ARG A 300 -15.22 2.57 0.02
C ARG A 300 -16.70 2.94 -0.06
N LYS A 301 -17.28 3.02 -1.27
CA LYS A 301 -18.72 3.22 -1.46
C LYS A 301 -19.52 2.04 -0.91
N TRP A 302 -19.08 0.83 -1.24
CA TRP A 302 -19.70 -0.40 -0.74
C TRP A 302 -19.66 -0.50 0.79
N VAL A 303 -18.53 -0.19 1.43
CA VAL A 303 -18.45 -0.19 2.91
C VAL A 303 -19.36 0.87 3.55
N LYS A 304 -19.65 1.98 2.85
CA LYS A 304 -20.62 3.00 3.28
C LYS A 304 -22.08 2.59 3.06
N GLY A 305 -22.32 1.39 2.51
CA GLY A 305 -23.66 0.91 2.20
C GLY A 305 -24.23 1.40 0.89
N GLU A 306 -23.42 2.05 0.04
CA GLU A 306 -23.84 2.35 -1.32
C GLU A 306 -23.89 1.05 -2.14
N GLY A 307 -24.96 0.87 -2.92
CA GLY A 307 -25.17 -0.36 -3.68
C GLY A 307 -24.02 -0.68 -4.65
N LEU A 308 -23.63 -1.96 -4.71
CA LEU A 308 -22.58 -2.45 -5.60
C LEU A 308 -23.20 -3.13 -6.83
N LYS A 309 -22.80 -2.70 -8.03
CA LYS A 309 -23.20 -3.39 -9.27
C LYS A 309 -22.61 -4.82 -9.29
N PRO A 310 -23.38 -5.86 -9.67
CA PRO A 310 -22.91 -7.25 -9.68
C PRO A 310 -21.59 -7.47 -10.45
N THR A 311 -21.37 -6.71 -11.52
CA THR A 311 -20.15 -6.75 -12.35
C THR A 311 -18.86 -6.49 -11.57
N TYR A 312 -18.92 -5.75 -10.45
CA TYR A 312 -17.74 -5.37 -9.66
C TYR A 312 -17.61 -6.17 -8.36
N LYS A 313 -18.53 -7.09 -8.08
CA LYS A 313 -18.56 -7.87 -6.83
C LYS A 313 -17.23 -8.59 -6.57
N GLY A 314 -16.72 -9.33 -7.55
CA GLY A 314 -15.45 -10.07 -7.40
C GLY A 314 -14.23 -9.17 -7.14
N SER A 315 -14.21 -7.94 -7.66
CA SER A 315 -13.12 -6.99 -7.40
C SER A 315 -13.16 -6.46 -5.96
N VAL A 316 -14.36 -6.15 -5.45
CA VAL A 316 -14.56 -5.69 -4.07
C VAL A 316 -14.27 -6.82 -3.08
N GLU A 317 -14.76 -8.04 -3.34
CA GLU A 317 -14.47 -9.22 -2.52
C GLU A 317 -12.98 -9.58 -2.50
N GLN A 318 -12.26 -9.31 -3.58
CA GLN A 318 -10.81 -9.47 -3.59
C GLN A 318 -10.12 -8.45 -2.70
N VAL A 319 -10.47 -7.16 -2.79
CA VAL A 319 -9.93 -6.11 -1.90
C VAL A 319 -10.21 -6.44 -0.44
N GLU A 320 -11.42 -6.92 -0.16
CA GLU A 320 -11.82 -7.41 1.15
C GLU A 320 -10.92 -8.56 1.63
N THR A 321 -10.75 -9.59 0.80
CA THR A 321 -9.86 -10.74 1.10
C THR A 321 -8.41 -10.30 1.31
N ASP A 322 -7.98 -9.26 0.62
CA ASP A 322 -6.64 -8.68 0.72
C ASP A 322 -6.44 -7.77 1.95
N GLY A 323 -7.48 -7.60 2.78
CA GLY A 323 -7.45 -6.78 4.00
C GLY A 323 -7.74 -5.30 3.77
N GLY A 324 -8.36 -4.92 2.65
CA GLY A 324 -8.71 -3.54 2.30
C GLY A 324 -7.85 -2.97 1.17
N VAL A 325 -7.94 -1.65 0.94
CA VAL A 325 -7.18 -0.97 -0.12
C VAL A 325 -5.67 -1.07 0.13
N GLY A 326 -4.99 -1.81 -0.74
CA GLY A 326 -3.55 -2.00 -0.69
C GLY A 326 -2.78 -0.70 -0.97
N PRO A 327 -1.70 -0.42 -0.22
CA PRO A 327 -0.98 0.84 -0.31
C PRO A 327 -0.25 0.98 -1.65
N ALA A 328 -0.19 2.21 -2.15
CA ALA A 328 0.73 2.57 -3.23
C ALA A 328 2.11 2.83 -2.62
N LEU A 329 3.05 1.93 -2.89
CA LEU A 329 4.40 1.96 -2.36
C LEU A 329 5.39 2.28 -3.48
N ALA A 330 6.22 3.29 -3.24
CA ALA A 330 7.35 3.62 -4.09
C ALA A 330 8.62 2.92 -3.60
N MET A 331 9.06 1.87 -4.30
CA MET A 331 10.31 1.17 -4.06
C MET A 331 11.48 1.97 -4.66
N PRO A 332 12.43 2.45 -3.86
CA PRO A 332 13.60 3.16 -4.40
C PRO A 332 14.44 2.23 -5.30
N ILE A 333 15.05 2.79 -6.35
CA ILE A 333 15.90 2.05 -7.28
C ILE A 333 17.19 2.80 -7.60
N GLU A 334 18.24 2.06 -7.97
CA GLU A 334 19.44 2.63 -8.61
C GLU A 334 19.29 2.50 -10.12
N ILE A 335 19.14 3.63 -10.82
CA ILE A 335 19.02 3.64 -12.29
C ILE A 335 20.40 3.49 -12.91
N VAL A 336 20.54 2.50 -13.79
CA VAL A 336 21.77 2.22 -14.56
C VAL A 336 21.66 2.79 -15.97
N GLY A 337 20.48 2.69 -16.58
CA GLY A 337 20.22 3.19 -17.94
C GLY A 337 18.73 3.22 -18.24
N HIS A 338 18.34 3.81 -19.36
CA HIS A 338 16.97 3.78 -19.84
C HIS A 338 16.94 3.99 -21.35
N GLY A 339 15.84 3.60 -22.00
CA GLY A 339 15.76 3.73 -23.45
C GLY A 339 14.40 3.40 -24.04
N ARG A 340 14.39 3.31 -25.37
CA ARG A 340 13.26 2.86 -26.18
C ARG A 340 13.46 1.40 -26.57
N VAL A 341 12.38 0.63 -26.56
CA VAL A 341 12.41 -0.75 -27.05
C VAL A 341 12.60 -0.75 -28.58
N GLY A 342 13.55 -1.54 -29.08
CA GLY A 342 13.77 -1.72 -30.53
C GLY A 342 14.62 -0.64 -31.22
N ARG A 343 15.41 0.14 -30.48
CA ARG A 343 16.44 1.04 -31.02
C ARG A 343 17.79 0.75 -30.39
#